data_AF-A0A1W5YJV2-F1
#
_entry.id   AF-A0A1W5YJV2-F1
#
_cell.length_a   1.000
_cell.length_b   1.000
_cell.length_c   1.000
_cell.angle_alpha   90.00
_cell.angle_beta   90.00
_cell.angle_gamma   90.00
#
_symmetry.space_group_name_H-M   'P 1'
#
loop_
_entity.id
_entity.type
_entity.pdbx_description
1 polymer ?
#
loop_
_entity_poly.entity_id
_entity_poly.type
_entity_poly.pdbx_seq_one_letter_code
_entity_poly.pdbx_strand_id
1 'polypeptide(L)'
;MLILTFLNFLAIFLTHPLSLGLLILTYTIMTCIIMGLMSSNFWFSYILMLIMIGGLLILFIYMTSTASNEKFKFNKYIMFIMISLFMITMFMNNMNLYLMNQNINNEILHKMDLISNFYLNLNKFLNYPNSNMFLILVFYLLISMIAVVKITKVKFGPLRQFKYENTNTKN
;
A
#
# COMPACT_ATOMS: atom_id res chain seq x y z
N MET A 1 15.28 -5.44 -0.69
CA MET A 1 14.49 -5.88 -1.87
C MET A 1 13.96 -7.31 -1.70
N LEU A 2 14.78 -8.29 -1.35
CA LEU A 2 14.34 -9.69 -1.11
C LEU A 2 13.29 -9.83 0.01
N ILE A 3 13.37 -9.01 1.06
CA ILE A 3 12.36 -8.98 2.14
C ILE A 3 10.99 -8.48 1.62
N LEU A 4 10.97 -7.55 0.65
CA LEU A 4 9.72 -7.08 0.03
C LEU A 4 9.07 -8.18 -0.81
N THR A 5 9.88 -8.94 -1.56
CA THR A 5 9.34 -10.06 -2.35
C THR A 5 8.74 -11.13 -1.44
N PHE A 6 9.35 -11.38 -0.28
CA PHE A 6 8.77 -12.27 0.73
C PHE A 6 7.42 -11.76 1.24
N LEU A 7 7.33 -10.49 1.66
CA LEU A 7 6.07 -9.89 2.11
C LEU A 7 4.96 -9.97 1.06
N ASN A 8 5.29 -9.80 -0.22
CA ASN A 8 4.31 -9.96 -1.31
C ASN A 8 3.83 -11.41 -1.47
N PHE A 9 4.72 -12.40 -1.34
CA PHE A 9 4.30 -13.81 -1.35
C PHE A 9 3.41 -14.15 -0.14
N LEU A 10 3.67 -13.57 1.02
CA LEU A 10 2.82 -13.77 2.21
C LEU A 10 1.37 -13.30 1.95
N ALA A 11 1.18 -12.23 1.17
CA ALA A 11 -0.14 -11.65 0.90
C ALA A 11 -1.15 -12.65 0.30
N ILE A 12 -0.65 -13.56 -0.55
CA ILE A 12 -1.48 -14.55 -1.27
C ILE A 12 -2.13 -15.55 -0.31
N PHE A 13 -1.50 -15.82 0.83
CA PHE A 13 -1.97 -16.82 1.79
C PHE A 13 -2.85 -16.24 2.91
N LEU A 14 -2.97 -14.92 3.01
CA LEU A 14 -3.75 -14.26 4.06
C LEU A 14 -5.18 -14.03 3.57
N THR A 15 -6.15 -14.60 4.26
CA THR A 15 -7.58 -14.49 3.93
C THR A 15 -8.30 -13.41 4.74
N HIS A 16 -7.86 -13.17 5.98
CA HIS A 16 -8.56 -12.25 6.87
C HIS A 16 -8.24 -10.78 6.50
N PRO A 17 -9.25 -9.91 6.33
CA PRO A 17 -9.05 -8.53 5.88
C PRO A 17 -8.14 -7.73 6.83
N LEU A 18 -8.25 -7.96 8.14
CA LEU A 18 -7.35 -7.36 9.14
C LEU A 18 -5.87 -7.74 8.92
N SER A 19 -5.58 -9.03 8.71
CA SER A 19 -4.18 -9.47 8.49
C SER A 19 -3.65 -8.97 7.15
N LEU A 20 -4.51 -8.90 6.14
CA LEU A 20 -4.15 -8.32 4.86
C LEU A 20 -3.82 -6.82 5.01
N GLY A 21 -4.63 -6.07 5.76
CA GLY A 21 -4.38 -4.65 6.06
C GLY A 21 -3.05 -4.41 6.80
N LEU A 22 -2.75 -5.23 7.81
CA LEU A 22 -1.47 -5.18 8.53
C LEU A 22 -0.28 -5.53 7.61
N LEU A 23 -0.45 -6.51 6.72
CA LEU A 23 0.59 -6.86 5.76
C LEU A 23 0.85 -5.72 4.77
N ILE A 24 -0.19 -5.06 4.26
CA ILE A 24 -0.02 -3.93 3.34
C ILE A 24 0.63 -2.75 4.07
N LEU A 25 0.32 -2.51 5.35
CA LEU A 25 0.98 -1.47 6.14
C LEU A 25 2.48 -1.74 6.33
N THR A 26 2.87 -2.97 6.65
CA THR A 26 4.31 -3.31 6.79
C THR A 26 5.03 -3.24 5.45
N TYR A 27 4.40 -3.70 4.37
CA TYR A 27 4.95 -3.58 3.01
C TYR A 27 5.18 -2.11 2.62
N THR A 28 4.19 -1.24 2.83
CA THR A 28 4.28 0.17 2.46
C THR A 28 5.38 0.90 3.22
N ILE A 29 5.53 0.66 4.53
CA ILE A 29 6.64 1.24 5.31
C ILE A 29 8.00 0.79 4.75
N MET A 30 8.17 -0.50 4.48
CA MET A 30 9.42 -1.04 3.92
C MET A 30 9.73 -0.46 2.53
N THR A 31 8.71 -0.27 1.69
CA THR A 31 8.90 0.38 0.38
C THR A 31 9.27 1.86 0.52
N CYS A 32 8.68 2.60 1.46
CA CYS A 32 9.02 4.01 1.69
C CYS A 32 10.48 4.19 2.10
N ILE A 33 10.97 3.32 2.98
CA ILE A 33 12.36 3.35 3.44
C ILE A 33 13.30 3.06 2.26
N ILE A 34 13.02 2.05 1.45
CA ILE A 34 13.87 1.71 0.29
C ILE A 34 13.86 2.85 -0.74
N MET A 35 12.71 3.43 -1.04
CA MET A 35 12.61 4.60 -1.93
C MET A 35 13.36 5.82 -1.38
N GLY A 36 13.32 6.04 -0.07
CA GLY A 36 14.08 7.10 0.58
C GLY A 36 15.59 6.91 0.46
N LEU A 37 16.07 5.67 0.61
CA LEU A 37 17.49 5.34 0.46
C LEU A 37 17.96 5.40 -1.01
N MET A 38 17.09 5.11 -1.97
CA MET A 38 17.44 5.12 -3.41
C MET A 38 17.38 6.52 -4.04
N SER A 39 16.64 7.45 -3.42
CA SER A 39 16.45 8.79 -3.96
C SER A 39 17.39 9.81 -3.31
N SER A 40 17.73 10.85 -4.05
CA SER A 40 18.57 11.94 -3.53
C SER A 40 17.91 12.73 -2.42
N ASN A 41 16.57 12.77 -2.39
CA ASN A 41 15.78 13.47 -1.40
C ASN A 41 14.53 12.67 -1.02
N PHE A 42 14.21 12.69 0.27
CA PHE A 42 13.10 11.94 0.87
C PHE A 42 11.70 12.44 0.51
N TRP A 43 11.56 13.47 -0.33
CA TRP A 43 10.27 14.08 -0.68
C TRP A 43 9.28 13.06 -1.28
N PHE A 44 9.75 12.22 -2.22
CA PHE A 44 8.90 11.19 -2.82
C PHE A 44 8.52 10.07 -1.85
N SER A 45 9.45 9.60 -1.03
CA SER A 45 9.16 8.60 0.01
C SER A 45 8.16 9.13 1.05
N TYR A 46 8.22 10.42 1.37
CA TYR A 46 7.29 11.06 2.30
C TYR A 46 5.87 11.15 1.74
N ILE A 47 5.71 11.62 0.49
CA ILE A 47 4.40 11.66 -0.18
C ILE A 47 3.78 10.26 -0.26
N LEU A 48 4.58 9.25 -0.61
CA LEU A 48 4.12 7.86 -0.68
C LEU A 48 3.66 7.34 0.69
N MET A 49 4.39 7.65 1.76
CA MET A 49 4.01 7.26 3.12
C MET A 49 2.67 7.88 3.54
N LEU A 50 2.45 9.17 3.26
CA LEU A 50 1.20 9.85 3.61
C LEU A 50 -0.01 9.26 2.88
N ILE A 51 0.08 9.10 1.55
CA ILE A 51 -1.03 8.64 0.73
C ILE A 51 -1.38 7.18 1.08
N MET A 52 -0.38 6.32 1.24
CA MET A 52 -0.62 4.89 1.51
C MET A 52 -1.17 4.66 2.92
N ILE A 53 -0.63 5.31 3.95
CA ILE A 53 -1.15 5.17 5.32
C ILE A 53 -2.56 5.76 5.41
N GLY A 54 -2.80 6.94 4.81
CA GLY A 54 -4.12 7.56 4.79
C GLY A 54 -5.19 6.68 4.11
N GLY A 55 -4.88 6.10 2.95
CA GLY A 55 -5.78 5.21 2.23
C GLY A 55 -6.07 3.90 2.99
N LEU A 56 -5.07 3.32 3.65
CA LEU A 56 -5.22 2.08 4.42
C LEU A 56 -6.08 2.27 5.67
N LEU A 57 -5.99 3.43 6.33
CA LEU A 57 -6.83 3.73 7.50
C LEU A 57 -8.32 3.79 7.13
N ILE A 58 -8.66 4.37 5.98
CA ILE A 58 -10.05 4.41 5.49
C ILE A 58 -10.57 2.99 5.22
N LEU A 59 -9.76 2.16 4.57
CA LEU A 59 -10.11 0.76 4.27
C LEU A 59 -10.27 -0.07 5.56
N PHE A 60 -9.44 0.20 6.58
CA PHE A 60 -9.54 -0.43 7.89
C PHE A 60 -10.87 -0.12 8.59
N ILE A 61 -11.28 1.16 8.61
CA ILE A 61 -12.56 1.58 9.22
C ILE A 61 -13.74 0.92 8.49
N TYR A 62 -13.69 0.85 7.17
CA TYR A 62 -14.75 0.20 6.40
C TYR A 62 -14.86 -1.30 6.76
N MET A 63 -13.75 -2.04 6.76
CA MET A 63 -13.76 -3.48 7.02
C MET A 63 -14.22 -3.83 8.44
N THR A 64 -13.82 -3.07 9.47
CA THR A 64 -14.28 -3.31 10.85
C THR A 64 -15.77 -2.99 11.03
N SER A 65 -16.33 -2.08 10.21
CA SER A 65 -17.75 -1.76 10.24
C SER A 65 -18.63 -2.82 9.56
N THR A 66 -18.09 -3.58 8.59
CA THR A 66 -18.85 -4.54 7.78
C THR A 66 -18.70 -5.99 8.20
N ALA A 67 -17.58 -6.37 8.84
CA ALA A 67 -17.29 -7.76 9.18
C ALA A 67 -17.53 -8.06 10.66
N SER A 68 -18.18 -9.20 10.96
CA SER A 68 -18.15 -9.79 12.30
C SER A 68 -16.71 -10.18 12.65
N ASN A 69 -16.27 -9.91 13.88
CA ASN A 69 -14.95 -10.32 14.42
C ASN A 69 -14.81 -11.85 14.48
N GLU A 70 -14.62 -12.50 13.33
CA GLU A 70 -14.36 -13.93 13.26
C GLU A 70 -12.99 -14.24 13.87
N LYS A 71 -12.92 -15.32 14.65
CA LYS A 71 -11.67 -15.75 15.27
C LYS A 71 -10.68 -16.18 14.19
N PHE A 72 -9.46 -15.70 14.30
CA PHE A 72 -8.38 -16.01 13.37
C PHE A 72 -8.06 -17.51 13.37
N LYS A 73 -8.19 -18.18 12.21
CA LYS A 73 -7.81 -19.60 12.04
C LYS A 73 -6.48 -19.68 11.29
N PHE A 74 -5.41 -20.05 12.01
CA PHE A 74 -4.10 -20.30 11.40
C PHE A 74 -4.01 -21.73 10.86
N ASN A 75 -3.61 -21.86 9.59
CA ASN A 75 -3.27 -23.16 9.02
C ASN A 75 -1.77 -23.46 9.25
N LYS A 76 -1.46 -24.57 9.92
CA LYS A 76 -0.07 -24.99 10.21
C LYS A 76 0.75 -25.22 8.93
N TYR A 77 0.14 -25.70 7.83
CA TYR A 77 0.85 -25.89 6.56
C TYR A 77 1.31 -24.56 5.96
N ILE A 78 0.47 -23.53 6.03
CA ILE A 78 0.82 -22.17 5.58
C ILE A 78 2.00 -21.66 6.41
N MET A 79 1.99 -21.88 7.72
CA MET A 79 3.10 -21.46 8.60
C MET A 79 4.44 -22.10 8.21
N PHE A 80 4.46 -23.41 7.89
CA PHE A 80 5.68 -24.08 7.41
C PHE A 80 6.19 -23.50 6.08
N ILE A 81 5.28 -23.20 5.14
CA ILE A 81 5.62 -22.55 3.87
C ILE A 81 6.21 -21.15 4.12
N MET A 82 5.66 -20.38 5.06
CA MET A 82 6.20 -19.06 5.39
C MET A 82 7.62 -19.16 5.95
N ILE A 83 7.88 -20.13 6.83
CA ILE A 83 9.20 -20.31 7.46
C ILE A 83 10.25 -20.73 6.43
N SER A 84 9.92 -21.64 5.52
CA SER A 84 10.86 -22.09 4.48
C SER A 84 11.22 -20.95 3.52
N LEU A 85 10.22 -20.17 3.09
CA LEU A 85 10.43 -18.99 2.25
C LEU A 85 11.26 -17.93 2.96
N PHE A 86 11.06 -17.71 4.26
CA PHE A 86 11.85 -16.76 5.03
C PHE A 86 13.33 -17.17 5.07
N MET A 87 13.62 -18.45 5.34
CA MET A 87 14.99 -18.95 5.36
C MET A 87 15.70 -18.76 4.01
N ILE A 88 15.01 -19.06 2.89
CA ILE A 88 15.56 -18.84 1.54
C ILE A 88 15.91 -17.36 1.34
N THR A 89 15.04 -16.44 1.76
CA THR A 89 15.31 -15.01 1.59
C THR A 89 16.52 -14.53 2.39
N MET A 90 16.75 -15.10 3.58
CA MET A 90 17.92 -14.77 4.41
C MET A 90 19.22 -15.28 3.78
N PHE A 91 19.22 -16.50 3.23
CA PHE A 91 20.38 -17.02 2.50
C PHE A 91 20.74 -16.15 1.30
N MET A 92 19.75 -15.72 0.52
CA MET A 92 19.98 -14.88 -0.66
C MET A 92 20.49 -13.47 -0.29
N ASN A 93 20.12 -12.95 0.88
CA ASN A 93 20.56 -11.63 1.31
C ASN A 93 22.07 -11.58 1.63
N ASN A 94 22.63 -12.65 2.18
CA ASN A 94 24.06 -12.73 2.49
C ASN A 94 24.94 -12.70 1.24
N MET A 95 24.49 -13.31 0.14
CA MET A 95 25.21 -13.25 -1.14
C MET A 95 25.24 -11.82 -1.72
N ASN A 96 24.13 -11.09 -1.60
CA ASN A 96 24.03 -9.72 -2.13
C ASN A 96 24.88 -8.71 -1.35
N LEU A 97 25.06 -8.89 -0.03
CA LEU A 97 25.93 -8.03 0.79
C LEU A 97 27.39 -8.03 0.28
N TYR A 98 27.85 -9.17 -0.27
CA TYR A 98 29.19 -9.29 -0.83
C TYR A 98 29.36 -8.47 -2.13
N LEU A 99 28.33 -8.45 -2.98
CA LEU A 99 28.29 -7.65 -4.21
C LEU A 99 28.14 -6.15 -3.92
N MET A 100 27.41 -5.76 -2.87
CA MET A 100 27.15 -4.36 -2.55
C MET A 100 28.43 -3.61 -2.14
N ASN A 101 29.34 -4.26 -1.42
CA ASN A 101 30.60 -3.62 -0.98
C ASN A 101 31.51 -3.16 -2.12
N GLN A 102 31.36 -3.72 -3.34
CA GLN A 102 32.16 -3.32 -4.49
C GLN A 102 31.65 -2.03 -5.17
N ASN A 103 30.37 -1.68 -4.98
CA ASN A 103 29.73 -0.56 -5.67
C ASN A 103 29.76 0.77 -4.88
N ILE A 104 30.11 0.75 -3.59
CA ILE A 104 30.07 1.92 -2.69
C ILE A 104 31.01 3.05 -3.17
N ASN A 105 32.12 2.72 -3.85
CA ASN A 105 33.07 3.73 -4.33
C ASN A 105 32.51 4.62 -5.46
N ASN A 106 31.46 4.18 -6.19
CA ASN A 106 30.86 4.97 -7.27
C ASN A 106 29.76 5.95 -6.80
N GLU A 107 29.24 5.79 -5.58
CA GLU A 107 28.12 6.62 -5.08
C GLU A 107 28.54 8.04 -4.70
N ILE A 108 29.82 8.25 -4.37
CA ILE A 108 30.32 9.56 -3.92
C ILE A 108 30.37 10.57 -5.08
N LEU A 109 30.68 10.14 -6.30
CA LEU A 109 30.66 11.00 -7.49
C LEU A 109 29.24 11.41 -7.89
N HIS A 110 28.24 10.54 -7.71
CA HIS A 110 26.85 10.83 -8.09
C HIS A 110 26.16 11.86 -7.18
N LYS A 111 26.68 12.13 -5.96
CA LYS A 111 26.06 13.08 -5.02
C LYS A 111 26.05 14.53 -5.50
N MET A 112 26.99 14.94 -6.34
CA MET A 112 27.10 16.33 -6.82
C MET A 112 26.08 16.66 -7.92
N ASP A 113 25.75 15.72 -8.81
CA ASP A 113 24.73 15.89 -9.86
C ASP A 113 23.28 15.82 -9.34
N LEU A 114 23.09 15.40 -8.09
CA LEU A 114 21.77 15.17 -7.51
C LEU A 114 21.07 16.45 -7.03
N ILE A 115 21.83 17.50 -6.70
CA ILE A 115 21.28 18.77 -6.18
C ILE A 115 20.67 19.61 -7.31
N SER A 116 21.31 19.67 -8.48
CA SER A 116 20.76 20.35 -9.66
C SER A 116 19.52 19.63 -10.21
N ASN A 117 19.52 18.29 -10.18
CA ASN A 117 18.38 17.48 -10.58
C ASN A 117 17.16 17.56 -9.65
N PHE A 118 17.32 18.00 -8.39
CA PHE A 118 16.20 18.11 -7.45
C PHE A 118 15.16 19.17 -7.86
N TYR A 119 15.62 20.40 -8.14
CA TYR A 119 14.73 21.48 -8.56
C TYR A 119 14.06 21.21 -9.91
N LEU A 120 14.77 20.52 -10.80
CA LEU A 120 14.22 20.04 -12.07
C LEU A 120 13.15 18.96 -11.88
N ASN A 121 13.32 18.04 -10.92
CA ASN A 121 12.38 16.95 -10.70
C ASN A 121 11.03 17.40 -10.13
N LEU A 122 11.01 18.37 -9.20
CA LEU A 122 9.74 18.86 -8.62
C LEU A 122 8.87 19.61 -9.64
N ASN A 123 9.49 20.40 -10.52
CA ASN A 123 8.76 21.22 -11.49
C ASN A 123 8.55 20.53 -12.85
N LYS A 124 9.03 19.28 -13.00
CA LYS A 124 9.00 18.54 -14.27
C LYS A 124 7.60 18.40 -14.87
N PHE A 125 6.58 18.21 -14.03
CA PHE A 125 5.19 18.04 -14.47
C PHE A 125 4.45 19.35 -14.70
N LEU A 126 4.96 20.46 -14.19
CA LEU A 126 4.42 21.80 -14.45
C LEU A 126 4.96 22.37 -15.76
N ASN A 127 6.17 21.97 -16.15
CA ASN A 127 6.81 22.42 -17.38
C ASN A 127 6.35 21.62 -18.61
N TYR A 128 6.33 22.28 -19.77
CA TYR A 128 6.13 21.63 -21.07
C TYR A 128 7.26 20.63 -21.34
N PRO A 129 7.02 19.43 -21.91
CA PRO A 129 5.76 18.91 -22.47
C PRO A 129 4.85 18.17 -21.47
N ASN A 130 5.32 17.93 -20.25
CA ASN A 130 4.60 17.08 -19.28
C ASN A 130 3.40 17.79 -18.62
N SER A 131 3.24 19.10 -18.80
CA SER A 131 2.07 19.87 -18.37
C SER A 131 0.74 19.27 -18.86
N ASN A 132 0.74 18.60 -20.01
CA ASN A 132 -0.45 17.90 -20.51
C ASN A 132 -0.87 16.73 -19.60
N MET A 133 0.10 16.00 -19.03
CA MET A 133 -0.19 14.93 -18.06
C MET A 133 -0.79 15.50 -16.78
N PHE A 134 -0.31 16.66 -16.32
CA PHE A 134 -0.89 17.35 -15.17
C PHE A 134 -2.36 17.72 -15.40
N LEU A 135 -2.69 18.28 -16.57
CA LEU A 135 -4.07 18.61 -16.94
C LEU A 135 -4.99 17.37 -16.96
N ILE A 136 -4.51 16.24 -17.50
CA ILE A 136 -5.27 14.99 -17.52
C ILE A 136 -5.56 14.51 -16.08
N LEU A 137 -4.59 14.58 -15.16
CA LEU A 137 -4.77 14.18 -13.77
C LEU A 137 -5.83 15.04 -13.05
N VAL A 138 -5.88 16.35 -13.31
CA VAL A 138 -6.90 17.23 -12.75
C VAL A 138 -8.30 16.82 -13.22
N PHE A 139 -8.48 16.57 -14.51
CA PHE A 139 -9.77 16.09 -15.03
C PHE A 139 -10.14 14.71 -14.50
N TYR A 140 -9.18 13.79 -14.37
CA TYR A 140 -9.41 12.47 -13.78
C TYR A 140 -9.93 12.57 -12.35
N LEU A 141 -9.30 13.38 -11.49
CA LEU A 141 -9.74 13.58 -10.11
C LEU A 141 -11.13 14.21 -10.04
N LEU A 142 -11.41 15.21 -10.89
CA LEU A 142 -12.73 15.85 -10.98
C LEU A 142 -13.84 14.86 -11.37
N ILE A 143 -13.61 14.04 -12.39
CA ILE A 143 -14.56 13.01 -12.82
C ILE A 143 -14.77 11.98 -11.70
N SER A 144 -13.69 11.57 -11.03
CA SER A 144 -13.78 10.60 -9.92
C SER A 144 -14.66 11.11 -8.77
N MET A 145 -14.55 12.39 -8.40
CA MET A 145 -15.40 13.01 -7.39
C MET A 145 -16.89 13.01 -7.80
N ILE A 146 -17.19 13.41 -9.05
CA ILE A 146 -18.57 13.40 -9.58
C ILE A 146 -19.15 11.97 -9.58
N ALA A 147 -18.35 10.98 -9.98
CA ALA A 147 -18.75 9.58 -10.00
C ALA A 147 -19.06 9.07 -8.58
N VAL A 148 -18.17 9.32 -7.62
CA VAL A 148 -18.39 8.93 -6.21
C VAL A 148 -19.67 9.54 -5.65
N VAL A 149 -19.94 10.83 -5.90
CA VAL A 149 -21.19 11.49 -5.46
C VAL A 149 -22.44 10.87 -6.11
N LYS A 150 -22.35 10.41 -7.37
CA LYS A 150 -23.47 9.71 -8.02
C LYS A 150 -23.70 8.31 -7.44
N ILE A 151 -22.63 7.57 -7.12
CA ILE A 151 -22.71 6.22 -6.52
C ILE A 151 -23.28 6.28 -5.10
N THR A 152 -22.90 7.27 -4.29
CA THR A 152 -23.39 7.38 -2.90
C THR A 152 -24.83 7.87 -2.80
N LYS A 153 -25.39 8.50 -3.84
CA LYS A 153 -26.79 8.99 -3.87
C LYS A 153 -27.83 7.89 -4.11
N VAL A 154 -27.42 6.63 -4.22
CA VAL A 154 -28.34 5.51 -4.42
C VAL A 154 -29.21 5.31 -3.18
N LYS A 155 -30.50 5.64 -3.29
CA LYS A 155 -31.51 5.48 -2.24
C LYS A 155 -32.09 4.06 -2.25
N PHE A 156 -31.32 3.07 -1.84
CA PHE A 156 -31.92 1.80 -1.40
C PHE A 156 -32.03 1.82 0.12
N GLY A 157 -33.18 1.36 0.64
CA GLY A 157 -33.44 1.29 2.07
C GLY A 157 -32.37 0.48 2.83
N PRO A 158 -32.40 0.49 4.17
CA PRO A 158 -31.37 -0.16 4.98
C PRO A 158 -31.17 -1.63 4.55
N LEU A 159 -29.91 -2.03 4.31
CA LEU A 159 -29.49 -3.39 3.95
C LEU A 159 -29.87 -4.46 5.00
N ARG A 160 -30.37 -4.04 6.16
CA ARG A 160 -30.81 -4.91 7.24
C ARG A 160 -32.31 -5.18 7.11
N GLN A 161 -32.68 -6.42 6.80
CA GLN A 161 -34.05 -6.89 6.94
C GLN A 161 -34.50 -6.72 8.39
N PHE A 162 -35.56 -5.92 8.61
CA PHE A 162 -36.32 -5.99 9.83
C PHE A 162 -37.12 -7.29 9.79
N LYS A 163 -36.71 -8.30 10.58
CA LYS A 163 -37.60 -9.41 10.92
C LYS A 163 -38.71 -8.81 11.78
N TYR A 164 -39.90 -8.62 11.22
CA TYR A 164 -41.08 -8.41 12.03
C TYR A 164 -41.34 -9.71 12.78
N GLU A 165 -41.08 -9.72 14.09
CA GLU A 165 -41.65 -10.74 14.96
C GLU A 165 -43.17 -10.57 14.91
N ASN A 166 -43.86 -11.51 14.26
CA ASN A 166 -45.30 -11.66 14.40
C ASN A 166 -45.57 -12.10 15.84
N THR A 167 -45.63 -11.15 16.77
CA THR A 167 -46.29 -11.36 18.05
C THR A 167 -47.78 -11.47 17.77
N ASN A 168 -48.21 -12.69 17.43
CA ASN A 168 -49.62 -13.07 17.52
C ASN A 168 -50.01 -13.04 19.01
N THR A 169 -50.31 -11.86 19.53
CA THR A 169 -51.10 -11.72 20.74
C THR A 169 -52.50 -12.24 20.42
N LYS A 170 -52.71 -13.53 20.71
CA LYS A 170 -54.03 -14.12 20.83
C LYS A 170 -54.70 -13.46 22.03
N ASN A 171 -55.60 -12.52 21.75
CA ASN A 171 -56.72 -12.20 22.63
C ASN A 171 -57.98 -12.79 22.01
#